data_AF-A0A927JGL6-F1
#
_entry.id   AF-A0A927JGL6-F1
#
_cell.length_a   1.000
_cell.length_b   1.000
_cell.length_c   1.000
_cell.angle_alpha   90.00
_cell.angle_beta   90.00
_cell.angle_gamma   90.00
#
_symmetry.space_group_name_H-M   'P 1'
#
loop_
_entity.id
_entity.type
_entity.pdbx_description
1 polymer ?
#
loop_
_entity_poly.entity_id
_entity_poly.type
_entity_poly.pdbx_seq_one_letter_code
_entity_poly.pdbx_strand_id
1 'polypeptide(L)'
;MPNEHKPTKKMADNAQKGLDLRDKFNRGGTDVGVKRAKQIVDGGPMSDDDVKSMHSYFARHDVDKDAKSHDWGDEENPSAGYIAWLLWGGEEGKTWADKQREKIGD
;
A
#
# COMPACT_ATOMS: atom_id res chain seq x y z
N MET A 1 21.10 3.70 15.04
CA MET A 1 20.67 2.81 13.95
C MET A 1 19.39 3.40 13.39
N PRO A 2 19.20 3.50 12.06
CA PRO A 2 17.93 3.98 11.51
C PRO A 2 16.80 3.12 12.07
N ASN A 3 15.66 3.72 12.40
CA ASN A 3 14.53 2.97 12.95
C ASN A 3 14.08 1.94 11.91
N GLU A 4 14.26 0.66 12.19
CA GLU A 4 13.86 -0.41 11.27
C GLU A 4 12.36 -0.67 11.43
N HIS A 5 11.55 -0.11 10.55
CA HIS A 5 10.11 -0.35 10.52
C HIS A 5 9.83 -1.64 9.75
N LYS A 6 9.16 -2.61 10.38
CA LYS A 6 8.79 -3.86 9.71
C LYS A 6 7.32 -3.88 9.31
N PRO A 7 7.01 -4.24 8.05
CA PRO A 7 5.64 -4.43 7.61
C PRO A 7 5.01 -5.62 8.35
N THR A 8 3.69 -5.59 8.48
CA THR A 8 2.94 -6.70 9.09
C THR A 8 2.62 -7.78 8.06
N LYS A 9 2.33 -9.00 8.53
CA LYS A 9 1.90 -10.09 7.65
C LYS A 9 0.68 -9.71 6.79
N LYS A 10 -0.30 -9.02 7.38
CA LYS A 10 -1.49 -8.58 6.65
C LYS A 10 -1.17 -7.59 5.53
N MET A 11 -0.20 -6.70 5.74
CA MET A 11 0.28 -5.82 4.67
C MET A 11 0.91 -6.60 3.53
N ALA A 12 1.70 -7.63 3.85
CA ALA A 12 2.28 -8.54 2.85
C ALA A 12 1.20 -9.30 2.07
N ASP A 13 0.19 -9.82 2.76
CA ASP A 13 -0.95 -10.52 2.12
C ASP A 13 -1.70 -9.56 1.16
N ASN A 14 -1.94 -8.31 1.58
CA ASN A 14 -2.56 -7.29 0.74
C ASN A 14 -1.68 -6.89 -0.46
N ALA A 15 -0.38 -6.68 -0.23
CA ALA A 15 0.57 -6.32 -1.28
C ALA A 15 0.70 -7.43 -2.32
N GLN A 16 0.72 -8.69 -1.90
CA GLN A 16 0.71 -9.84 -2.79
C GLN A 16 -0.58 -9.87 -3.62
N LYS A 17 -1.75 -9.70 -2.98
CA LYS A 17 -3.03 -9.60 -3.70
C LYS A 17 -3.02 -8.46 -4.72
N GLY A 18 -2.46 -7.31 -4.38
CA GLY A 18 -2.31 -6.19 -5.31
C GLY A 18 -1.44 -6.53 -6.53
N LEU A 19 -0.34 -7.27 -6.32
CA LEU A 19 0.51 -7.76 -7.42
C LEU A 19 -0.24 -8.74 -8.32
N ASP A 20 -0.98 -9.69 -7.73
CA ASP A 20 -1.75 -10.69 -8.48
C ASP A 20 -2.86 -10.05 -9.32
N LEU A 21 -3.60 -9.09 -8.74
CA LEU A 21 -4.62 -8.34 -9.47
C LEU A 21 -4.02 -7.47 -10.57
N ARG A 22 -2.86 -6.84 -10.31
CA ARG A 22 -2.15 -6.07 -11.34
C ARG A 22 -1.72 -6.96 -12.50
N ASP A 23 -1.23 -8.17 -12.22
CA ASP A 23 -0.84 -9.14 -13.25
C ASP A 23 -2.06 -9.57 -14.09
N LYS A 24 -3.17 -9.90 -13.42
CA LYS A 24 -4.41 -10.34 -14.06
C LYS A 24 -5.09 -9.26 -14.92
N PHE A 25 -5.15 -8.02 -14.42
CA PHE A 25 -5.93 -6.94 -15.04
C PHE A 25 -5.08 -5.87 -15.75
N ASN A 26 -3.74 -5.97 -15.65
CA ASN A 26 -2.77 -5.05 -16.25
C ASN A 26 -3.06 -3.56 -15.96
N ARG A 27 -3.48 -3.25 -14.72
CA ARG A 27 -3.77 -1.88 -14.27
C ARG A 27 -3.45 -1.69 -12.79
N GLY A 28 -3.33 -0.44 -12.36
CA GLY A 28 -3.09 -0.07 -10.96
C GLY A 28 -1.61 0.10 -10.60
N GLY A 29 -1.33 1.21 -9.92
CA GLY A 29 0.00 1.58 -9.44
C GLY A 29 0.99 1.98 -10.53
N THR A 30 2.10 2.59 -10.10
CA THR A 30 3.30 2.82 -10.92
C THR A 30 4.38 1.82 -10.54
N ASP A 31 5.54 1.84 -11.22
CA ASP A 31 6.69 1.01 -10.85
C ASP A 31 7.15 1.23 -9.40
N VAL A 32 6.93 2.43 -8.86
CA VAL A 32 7.17 2.75 -7.45
C VAL A 32 6.26 1.92 -6.54
N GLY A 33 4.96 1.86 -6.86
CA GLY A 33 3.99 1.04 -6.12
C GLY A 33 4.30 -0.45 -6.20
N VAL A 34 4.71 -0.94 -7.37
CA VAL A 34 5.12 -2.34 -7.55
C VAL A 34 6.38 -2.66 -6.74
N LYS A 35 7.38 -1.79 -6.75
CA LYS A 35 8.59 -1.95 -5.95
C LYS A 35 8.28 -1.96 -4.46
N ARG A 36 7.39 -1.06 -4.01
CA ARG A 36 6.92 -1.03 -2.63
C ARG A 36 6.21 -2.32 -2.24
N ALA A 37 5.32 -2.82 -3.08
CA ALA A 37 4.61 -4.07 -2.84
C ALA A 37 5.58 -5.24 -2.63
N LYS A 38 6.58 -5.37 -3.49
CA LYS A 38 7.62 -6.42 -3.36
C LYS A 38 8.39 -6.30 -2.04
N GLN A 39 8.81 -5.08 -1.66
CA GLN A 39 9.49 -4.86 -0.38
C GLN A 39 8.63 -5.24 0.83
N ILE A 40 7.32 -4.94 0.76
CA ILE A 40 6.36 -5.31 1.81
C ILE A 40 6.19 -6.83 1.88
N VAL A 41 6.04 -7.51 0.74
CA VAL A 41 5.92 -8.97 0.63
C VAL A 41 7.16 -9.68 1.18
N ASP A 42 8.36 -9.16 0.87
CA ASP A 42 9.62 -9.70 1.35
C ASP A 42 9.80 -9.53 2.88
N GLY A 43 8.93 -8.75 3.53
CA GLY A 43 8.98 -8.50 4.97
C GLY A 43 10.22 -7.71 5.41
N GLY A 44 10.90 -7.06 4.47
CA GLY A 44 12.14 -6.35 4.70
C GLY A 44 11.97 -5.11 5.60
N PRO A 45 13.04 -4.65 6.28
CA PRO A 45 13.00 -3.40 6.99
C PRO A 45 12.74 -2.23 6.02
N MET A 46 11.99 -1.25 6.51
CA MET A 46 11.63 -0.02 5.79
C MET A 46 12.24 1.17 6.53
N SER A 47 12.75 2.13 5.77
CA SER A 47 13.31 3.36 6.32
C SER A 47 12.22 4.33 6.77
N ASP A 48 12.61 5.37 7.51
CA ASP A 48 11.73 6.48 7.85
C ASP A 48 11.16 7.16 6.58
N ASP A 49 11.97 7.29 5.53
CA ASP A 49 11.53 7.85 4.24
C ASP A 49 10.51 6.94 3.53
N ASP A 50 10.67 5.63 3.66
CA ASP A 50 9.70 4.67 3.16
C ASP A 50 8.34 4.85 3.85
N VAL A 51 8.35 4.95 5.19
CA VAL A 51 7.14 5.21 5.98
C VAL A 51 6.49 6.53 5.60
N LYS A 52 7.26 7.61 5.47
CA LYS A 52 6.76 8.93 5.04
C LYS A 52 6.13 8.85 3.65
N SER A 53 6.77 8.13 2.72
CA SER A 53 6.24 7.90 1.38
C SER A 53 4.90 7.14 1.40
N MET A 54 4.78 6.10 2.22
CA MET A 54 3.53 5.36 2.39
C MET A 54 2.43 6.24 2.97
N HIS A 55 2.70 6.98 4.04
CA HIS A 55 1.76 7.91 4.65
C HIS A 55 1.26 8.96 3.65
N SER A 56 2.17 9.61 2.91
CA SER A 56 1.82 10.59 1.88
C SER A 56 1.04 9.99 0.71
N TYR A 57 1.27 8.72 0.36
CA TYR A 57 0.46 8.02 -0.62
C TYR A 57 -0.99 7.88 -0.10
N PHE A 58 -1.17 7.25 1.06
CA PHE A 58 -2.51 7.00 1.60
C PHE A 58 -3.29 8.28 1.86
N ALA A 59 -2.66 9.33 2.40
CA ALA A 59 -3.33 10.60 2.65
C ALA A 59 -3.88 11.27 1.37
N ARG A 60 -3.19 11.11 0.22
CA ARG A 60 -3.64 11.67 -1.07
C ARG A 60 -4.72 10.83 -1.73
N HIS A 61 -4.70 9.53 -1.50
CA HIS A 61 -5.55 8.55 -2.19
C HIS A 61 -6.72 8.05 -1.32
N ASP A 62 -6.88 8.53 -0.09
CA ASP A 62 -8.00 8.14 0.78
C ASP A 62 -9.35 8.58 0.18
N VAL A 63 -9.36 9.76 -0.45
CA VAL A 63 -10.55 10.30 -1.15
C VAL A 63 -10.94 9.47 -2.38
N ASP A 64 -10.02 8.69 -2.95
CA ASP A 64 -10.30 7.83 -4.10
C ASP A 64 -11.24 6.67 -3.73
N LYS A 65 -11.34 6.36 -2.43
CA LYS A 65 -12.26 5.35 -1.90
C LYS A 65 -13.72 5.78 -1.97
N ASP A 66 -13.96 7.08 -1.84
CA ASP A 66 -15.30 7.69 -1.88
C ASP A 66 -15.72 8.06 -3.31
N ALA A 67 -14.78 8.03 -4.26
CA ALA A 67 -15.00 8.37 -5.66
C ALA A 67 -15.80 7.29 -6.40
N LYS A 68 -17.12 7.29 -6.17
CA LYS A 68 -18.21 6.84 -7.06
C LYS A 68 -17.93 5.64 -7.99
N SER A 69 -17.48 4.51 -7.45
CA SER A 69 -17.51 3.25 -8.21
C SER A 69 -17.89 2.12 -7.27
N HIS A 70 -18.97 1.43 -7.61
CA HIS A 70 -19.52 0.27 -6.88
C HIS A 70 -18.55 -0.94 -6.83
N ASP A 71 -17.30 -0.75 -7.25
CA ASP A 71 -16.30 -1.79 -7.51
C ASP A 71 -15.04 -1.61 -6.64
N TRP A 72 -15.09 -0.76 -5.61
CA TRP A 72 -14.01 -0.67 -4.63
C TRP A 72 -13.94 -1.99 -3.84
N GLY A 73 -13.01 -2.85 -4.23
CA GLY A 73 -12.87 -4.19 -3.66
C GLY A 73 -13.58 -5.31 -4.42
N ASP A 74 -14.14 -5.04 -5.61
CA ASP A 74 -14.55 -6.11 -6.52
C ASP A 74 -13.31 -6.85 -7.04
N GLU A 75 -13.16 -8.13 -6.68
CA GLU A 75 -12.04 -8.95 -7.13
C GLU A 75 -12.18 -9.43 -8.58
N GLU A 76 -13.40 -9.39 -9.13
CA GLU A 76 -13.70 -9.75 -10.52
C GLU A 76 -13.42 -8.60 -11.49
N ASN A 77 -13.59 -7.35 -11.05
CA ASN A 77 -13.28 -6.16 -11.83
C ASN A 77 -12.75 -4.99 -10.96
N PRO A 78 -11.57 -5.13 -10.32
CA PRO A 78 -11.06 -4.13 -9.38
C PRO A 78 -10.66 -2.85 -10.08
N SER A 79 -11.00 -1.70 -9.50
CA SER A 79 -10.53 -0.41 -9.99
C SER A 79 -9.00 -0.29 -9.92
N ALA A 80 -8.40 0.53 -10.79
CA ALA A 80 -6.96 0.80 -10.75
C ALA A 80 -6.52 1.41 -9.40
N GLY A 81 -7.40 2.21 -8.77
CA GLY A 81 -7.19 2.78 -7.44
C GLY A 81 -7.14 1.71 -6.35
N TYR A 82 -8.06 0.73 -6.38
CA TYR A 82 -8.05 -0.38 -5.43
C TYR A 82 -6.81 -1.25 -5.55
N ILE A 83 -6.39 -1.59 -6.78
CA ILE A 83 -5.15 -2.35 -7.00
C ILE A 83 -3.95 -1.56 -6.45
N ALA A 84 -3.87 -0.26 -6.77
CA ALA A 84 -2.80 0.59 -6.24
C ALA A 84 -2.81 0.60 -4.71
N TRP A 85 -3.97 0.73 -4.08
CA TRP A 85 -4.13 0.72 -2.63
C TRP A 85 -3.59 -0.57 -1.99
N LEU A 86 -3.89 -1.72 -2.60
CA LEU A 86 -3.38 -3.01 -2.16
C LEU A 86 -1.87 -3.12 -2.31
N LEU A 87 -1.27 -2.62 -3.41
CA LEU A 87 0.19 -2.62 -3.61
C LEU A 87 0.94 -1.89 -2.47
N TRP A 88 0.32 -0.89 -1.85
CA TRP A 88 0.89 -0.18 -0.70
C TRP A 88 0.59 -0.84 0.66
N GLY A 89 -0.09 -1.99 0.67
CA GLY A 89 -0.39 -2.77 1.89
C GLY A 89 -1.83 -2.64 2.38
N GLY A 90 -2.73 -1.99 1.62
CA GLY A 90 -4.15 -1.88 1.95
C GLY A 90 -4.44 -1.03 3.19
N GLU A 91 -5.60 -1.26 3.82
CA GLU A 91 -6.01 -0.55 5.05
C GLU A 91 -5.01 -0.75 6.20
N GLU A 92 -4.46 -1.96 6.30
CA GLU A 92 -3.42 -2.28 7.27
C GLU A 92 -2.15 -1.50 7.01
N GLY A 93 -1.79 -1.28 5.73
CA GLY A 93 -0.67 -0.46 5.32
C GLY A 93 -0.86 1.00 5.70
N LYS A 94 -2.06 1.56 5.47
CA LYS A 94 -2.42 2.92 5.88
C LYS A 94 -2.29 3.08 7.39
N THR A 95 -3.01 2.27 8.15
CA THR A 95 -3.03 2.32 9.62
C THR A 95 -1.62 2.16 10.20
N TRP A 96 -0.83 1.26 9.63
CA TRP A 96 0.55 1.05 10.04
C TRP A 96 1.43 2.27 9.75
N ALA A 97 1.31 2.86 8.56
CA ALA A 97 2.10 4.02 8.15
C ALA A 97 1.79 5.24 9.02
N ASP A 98 0.52 5.49 9.31
CA ASP A 98 0.07 6.57 10.23
C ASP A 98 0.73 6.40 11.60
N LYS A 99 0.65 5.19 12.18
CA LYS A 99 1.26 4.87 13.48
C LYS A 99 2.79 4.96 13.48
N GLN A 100 3.46 4.60 12.39
CA GLN A 100 4.92 4.76 12.32
C GLN A 100 5.30 6.23 12.12
N ARG A 101 4.52 7.01 11.35
CA ARG A 101 4.77 8.43 11.12
C ARG A 101 4.79 9.22 12.42
N GLU A 102 3.86 8.93 13.33
CA GLU A 102 3.82 9.53 14.67
C GLU A 102 5.12 9.30 15.48
N LYS A 103 5.79 8.16 15.28
CA LYS A 103 7.03 7.82 16.01
C LYS A 103 8.28 8.46 15.43
N ILE A 104 8.28 8.75 14.14
CA ILE A 104 9.43 9.34 13.45
C ILE A 104 9.61 10.83 13.87
N GLY A 105 8.57 11.47 14.42
CA GLY A 105 8.58 12.91 14.72
C GLY A 105 8.58 13.73 13.42
N ASP A 106 8.16 15.00 13.49
CA ASP A 106 7.98 15.80 12.28
C ASP A 106 9.27 16.05 11.49
#